data_AF-A0A7W7YZK7-F1
#
_entry.id   AF-A0A7W7YZK7-F1
#
_cell.length_a   1.000
_cell.length_b   1.000
_cell.length_c   1.000
_cell.angle_alpha   90.00
_cell.angle_beta   90.00
_cell.angle_gamma   90.00
#
_symmetry.space_group_name_H-M   'P 1'
#
loop_
_entity.id
_entity.type
_entity.pdbx_description
1 polymer ?
#
loop_
_entity_poly.entity_id
_entity_poly.type
_entity_poly.pdbx_seq_one_letter_code
_entity_poly.pdbx_strand_id
1 'polypeptide(L)'
;MAIRIIRKATVRKLPETLADVADLLAKDGTLPGNRRRDLISSITSTARLTARQSSDIPADVSVLRDLFKTLHPAQGRISSKRLSNIRADLAAALQHTGVIPVPDPDTKPSMAWRKFLDHAPAKHQSWFLSRFVRFCSLRQIEPANVTDAVVRDFRTWLDARILTNDPKKVVKDTAVAFNAIIKRAGLDIPLLATTLSSRHLARRLDTYPASLGRHRALLETPA
;
A
#
# COMPACT_ATOMS: atom_id res chain seq x y z
N MET A 1 -54.01 5.19 12.34
CA MET A 1 -52.81 4.39 12.69
C MET A 1 -51.96 4.19 11.44
N ALA A 2 -50.78 4.79 11.35
CA ALA A 2 -49.89 4.65 10.20
C ALA A 2 -48.83 3.57 10.50
N ILE A 3 -48.88 2.46 9.77
CA ILE A 3 -47.90 1.37 9.86
C ILE A 3 -46.59 1.85 9.24
N ARG A 4 -45.58 2.12 10.07
CA ARG A 4 -44.21 2.35 9.63
C ARG A 4 -43.65 1.03 9.11
N ILE A 5 -43.54 0.90 7.79
CA ILE A 5 -42.77 -0.18 7.16
C ILE A 5 -41.30 0.05 7.48
N ILE A 6 -40.79 -0.66 8.49
CA ILE A 6 -39.36 -0.74 8.78
C ILE A 6 -38.75 -1.55 7.62
N ARG A 7 -38.10 -0.88 6.67
CA ARG A 7 -37.29 -1.54 5.64
C ARG A 7 -36.21 -2.35 6.37
N LYS A 8 -36.27 -3.68 6.29
CA LYS A 8 -35.18 -4.56 6.73
C LYS A 8 -33.89 -4.11 6.04
N ALA A 9 -32.88 -3.74 6.83
CA ALA A 9 -31.54 -3.52 6.31
C ALA A 9 -31.06 -4.82 5.67
N THR A 10 -30.99 -4.84 4.34
CA THR A 10 -30.46 -5.98 3.59
C THR A 10 -28.99 -6.07 3.95
N VAL A 11 -28.56 -7.16 4.59
CA VAL A 11 -27.13 -7.46 4.78
C VAL A 11 -26.54 -7.59 3.39
N ARG A 12 -25.88 -6.54 2.90
CA ARG A 12 -25.32 -6.50 1.55
C ARG A 12 -24.12 -7.44 1.55
N LYS A 13 -24.25 -8.61 0.92
CA LYS A 13 -23.12 -9.50 0.66
C LYS A 13 -22.04 -8.70 -0.07
N LEU A 14 -20.80 -8.75 0.41
CA LEU A 14 -19.68 -8.13 -0.30
C LEU A 14 -19.51 -8.83 -1.66
N PRO A 15 -19.19 -8.08 -2.73
CA PRO A 15 -18.94 -8.68 -4.02
C PRO A 15 -17.73 -9.61 -3.93
N GLU A 16 -17.83 -10.82 -4.48
CA GLU A 16 -16.77 -11.83 -4.44
C GLU A 16 -15.87 -11.72 -5.68
N THR A 17 -16.42 -11.21 -6.78
CA THR A 17 -15.76 -11.10 -8.09
C THR A 17 -15.84 -9.69 -8.66
N LEU A 18 -14.98 -9.38 -9.63
CA LEU A 18 -15.07 -8.09 -10.35
C LEU A 18 -16.38 -7.97 -11.17
N ALA A 19 -16.99 -9.08 -11.56
CA ALA A 19 -18.32 -9.07 -12.18
C ALA A 19 -19.39 -8.56 -11.21
N ASP A 20 -19.38 -9.04 -9.96
CA ASP A 20 -20.30 -8.55 -8.92
C ASP A 20 -20.12 -7.05 -8.68
N VAL A 21 -18.87 -6.56 -8.66
CA VAL A 21 -18.57 -5.13 -8.55
C VAL A 21 -19.19 -4.34 -9.71
N ALA A 22 -19.04 -4.84 -10.95
CA ALA A 22 -19.61 -4.19 -12.13
C ALA A 22 -21.14 -4.17 -12.09
N ASP A 23 -21.78 -5.25 -11.65
CA ASP A 23 -23.23 -5.36 -11.52
C ASP A 23 -23.79 -4.40 -10.45
N LEU A 24 -23.10 -4.28 -9.31
CA LEU A 24 -23.45 -3.32 -8.27
C LEU A 24 -23.33 -1.88 -8.78
N LEU A 25 -22.27 -1.56 -9.54
CA LEU A 25 -22.10 -0.24 -10.14
C LEU A 25 -23.15 0.06 -11.21
N ALA A 26 -23.52 -0.91 -12.04
CA ALA A 26 -24.51 -0.74 -13.10
C ALA A 26 -25.90 -0.39 -12.53
N LYS A 27 -26.25 -0.98 -11.38
CA LYS A 27 -27.51 -0.72 -10.66
C LYS A 27 -27.48 0.55 -9.81
N ASP A 28 -26.34 1.23 -9.73
CA ASP A 28 -26.17 2.40 -8.89
C ASP A 28 -26.63 3.69 -9.58
N GLY A 29 -27.71 4.27 -9.05
CA GLY A 29 -28.25 5.57 -9.46
C GLY A 29 -27.62 6.77 -8.78
N THR A 30 -26.71 6.58 -7.80
CA THR A 30 -26.09 7.67 -7.03
C THR A 30 -24.89 8.29 -7.72
N LEU A 31 -24.25 7.55 -8.65
CA LEU A 31 -23.08 8.02 -9.39
C LEU A 31 -23.48 8.75 -10.67
N PRO A 32 -22.77 9.84 -11.05
CA PRO A 32 -22.87 10.43 -12.37
C PRO A 32 -22.61 9.40 -13.48
N GLY A 33 -23.37 9.48 -14.57
CA GLY A 33 -23.34 8.47 -15.64
C GLY A 33 -21.97 8.34 -16.35
N ASN A 34 -21.18 9.41 -16.42
CA ASN A 34 -19.79 9.35 -16.88
C ASN A 34 -18.91 8.59 -15.88
N ARG A 35 -18.97 8.93 -14.60
CA ARG A 35 -18.16 8.27 -13.56
C ARG A 35 -18.47 6.79 -13.46
N ARG A 36 -19.75 6.42 -13.47
CA ARG A 36 -20.17 5.00 -13.47
C ARG A 36 -19.58 4.23 -14.65
N ARG A 37 -19.61 4.81 -15.86
CA ARG A 37 -19.01 4.18 -17.06
C ARG A 37 -17.50 4.03 -16.94
N ASP A 38 -16.80 5.03 -16.40
CA ASP A 38 -15.34 4.95 -16.22
C ASP A 38 -14.95 3.82 -15.24
N LEU A 39 -15.68 3.71 -14.13
CA LEU A 39 -15.46 2.66 -13.14
C LEU A 39 -15.69 1.26 -13.76
N ILE A 40 -16.81 1.06 -14.46
CA ILE A 40 -17.09 -0.22 -15.14
C ILE A 40 -16.05 -0.50 -16.23
N SER A 41 -15.65 0.52 -17.00
CA SER A 41 -14.62 0.39 -18.03
C SER A 41 -13.26 -0.04 -17.45
N SER A 42 -12.92 0.42 -16.25
CA SER A 42 -11.69 -0.01 -15.56
C SER A 42 -11.70 -1.50 -15.20
N ILE A 43 -12.87 -2.05 -14.84
CA ILE A 43 -13.07 -3.48 -14.57
C ILE A 43 -12.89 -4.28 -15.85
N THR A 44 -13.58 -3.92 -16.93
CA THR A 44 -13.44 -4.58 -18.23
C THR A 44 -12.00 -4.49 -18.76
N SER A 45 -11.35 -3.34 -18.56
CA SER A 45 -9.94 -3.16 -18.95
C SER A 45 -9.01 -4.07 -18.15
N THR A 46 -9.25 -4.25 -16.86
CA THR A 46 -8.47 -5.15 -15.99
C THR A 46 -8.64 -6.60 -16.41
N ALA A 47 -9.87 -7.03 -16.68
CA ALA A 47 -10.18 -8.36 -17.20
C ALA A 47 -9.44 -8.63 -18.52
N ARG A 48 -9.52 -7.68 -19.46
CA ARG A 48 -8.80 -7.75 -20.74
C ARG A 48 -7.28 -7.83 -20.59
N LEU A 49 -6.70 -7.00 -19.73
CA LEU A 49 -5.25 -6.96 -19.50
C LEU A 49 -4.72 -8.24 -18.86
N THR A 50 -5.55 -8.91 -18.06
CA THR A 50 -5.19 -10.18 -17.40
C THR A 50 -5.58 -11.41 -18.22
N ALA A 51 -6.20 -11.22 -19.40
CA ALA A 51 -6.76 -12.30 -20.23
C ALA A 51 -7.70 -13.24 -19.45
N ARG A 52 -8.54 -12.67 -18.58
CA ARG A 52 -9.52 -13.39 -17.75
C ARG A 52 -10.91 -12.77 -17.89
N GLN A 53 -11.95 -13.51 -17.54
CA GLN A 53 -13.28 -12.93 -17.37
C GLN A 53 -13.38 -12.22 -16.02
N SER A 54 -14.22 -11.19 -15.92
CA SER A 54 -14.42 -10.46 -14.66
C SER A 54 -15.05 -11.32 -13.56
N SER A 55 -15.76 -12.39 -13.92
CA SER A 55 -16.28 -13.41 -13.00
C SER A 55 -15.19 -14.26 -12.37
N ASP A 56 -14.04 -14.42 -13.04
CA ASP A 56 -12.95 -15.28 -12.58
C ASP A 56 -11.90 -14.52 -11.77
N ILE A 57 -12.07 -13.20 -11.63
CA ILE A 57 -11.14 -12.35 -10.89
C ILE A 57 -11.79 -12.01 -9.54
N PRO A 58 -11.22 -12.53 -8.42
CA PRO A 58 -11.70 -12.18 -7.09
C PRO A 58 -11.65 -10.67 -6.84
N ALA A 59 -12.70 -10.13 -6.23
CA ALA A 59 -12.74 -8.77 -5.72
C ALA A 59 -11.99 -8.68 -4.37
N ASP A 60 -10.71 -9.08 -4.38
CA ASP A 60 -9.82 -9.01 -3.22
C ASP A 60 -8.64 -8.09 -3.53
N VAL A 61 -8.33 -7.19 -2.59
CA VAL A 61 -7.32 -6.15 -2.77
C VAL A 61 -5.92 -6.75 -2.94
N SER A 62 -5.60 -7.84 -2.23
CA SER A 62 -4.29 -8.48 -2.29
C SER A 62 -4.12 -9.23 -3.61
N VAL A 63 -5.12 -10.01 -4.03
CA VAL A 63 -5.14 -10.71 -5.32
C VAL A 63 -5.00 -9.72 -6.48
N LEU A 64 -5.78 -8.64 -6.46
CA LEU A 64 -5.73 -7.61 -7.49
C LEU A 64 -4.38 -6.89 -7.50
N ARG A 65 -3.80 -6.58 -6.34
CA ARG A 65 -2.46 -5.98 -6.26
C ARG A 65 -1.41 -6.88 -6.90
N ASP A 66 -1.45 -8.19 -6.64
CA ASP A 66 -0.52 -9.14 -7.23
C ASP A 66 -0.72 -9.28 -8.74
N LEU A 67 -1.95 -9.25 -9.23
CA LEU A 67 -2.23 -9.14 -10.67
C LEU A 67 -1.61 -7.87 -11.27
N PHE A 68 -1.76 -6.71 -10.62
CA PHE A 68 -1.16 -5.47 -11.13
C PHE A 68 0.37 -5.43 -11.12
N LYS A 69 1.04 -6.29 -10.33
CA LYS A 69 2.51 -6.44 -10.39
C LYS A 69 2.96 -7.15 -11.66
N THR A 70 2.13 -8.04 -12.20
CA THR A 70 2.46 -8.78 -13.43
C THR A 70 2.07 -8.03 -14.71
N LEU A 71 1.24 -6.99 -14.59
CA LEU A 71 0.77 -6.20 -15.73
C LEU A 71 1.80 -5.16 -16.17
N HIS A 72 2.17 -5.21 -17.46
CA HIS A 72 3.02 -4.23 -18.12
C HIS A 72 2.24 -3.47 -19.20
N PRO A 73 2.38 -2.14 -19.34
CA PRO A 73 1.65 -1.35 -20.34
C PRO A 73 1.78 -1.89 -21.78
N ALA A 74 2.95 -2.44 -22.13
CA ALA A 74 3.22 -3.04 -23.43
C ALA A 74 2.32 -4.24 -23.75
N GLN A 75 1.92 -5.05 -22.76
CA GLN A 75 1.03 -6.21 -22.97
C GLN A 75 -0.34 -5.76 -23.51
N GLY A 76 -0.83 -4.61 -23.04
CA GLY A 76 -2.10 -4.04 -23.49
C GLY A 76 -1.99 -3.02 -24.62
N ARG A 77 -0.78 -2.75 -25.13
CA ARG A 77 -0.48 -1.60 -26.02
C ARG A 77 -1.07 -0.29 -25.50
N ILE A 78 -1.00 -0.08 -24.18
CA ILE A 78 -1.49 1.13 -23.50
C ILE A 78 -0.33 1.91 -22.92
N SER A 79 -0.54 3.20 -22.66
CA SER A 79 0.44 4.02 -21.95
C SER A 79 0.50 3.67 -20.46
N SER A 80 1.64 3.93 -19.82
CA SER A 80 1.78 3.82 -18.36
C SER A 80 0.74 4.67 -17.63
N LYS A 81 0.42 5.86 -18.16
CA LYS A 81 -0.64 6.73 -17.63
C LYS A 81 -2.00 6.04 -17.65
N ARG A 82 -2.36 5.36 -18.75
CA ARG A 82 -3.65 4.64 -18.84
C ARG A 82 -3.72 3.49 -17.85
N LEU A 83 -2.63 2.74 -17.65
CA LEU A 83 -2.58 1.67 -16.64
C LEU A 83 -2.76 2.23 -15.22
N SER A 84 -2.13 3.36 -14.90
CA SER A 84 -2.32 4.05 -13.62
C SER A 84 -3.76 4.50 -13.41
N ASN A 85 -4.42 5.03 -14.44
CA ASN A 85 -5.83 5.42 -14.36
C ASN A 85 -6.74 4.21 -14.14
N ILE A 86 -6.53 3.11 -14.87
CA ILE A 86 -7.29 1.87 -14.67
C ILE A 86 -7.17 1.40 -13.22
N ARG A 87 -5.97 1.43 -12.65
CA ARG A 87 -5.75 1.04 -11.26
C ARG A 87 -6.45 1.98 -10.26
N ALA A 88 -6.41 3.29 -10.50
CA ALA A 88 -7.08 4.28 -9.65
C ALA A 88 -8.60 4.16 -9.72
N ASP A 89 -9.16 3.97 -10.92
CA ASP A 89 -10.59 3.78 -11.12
C ASP A 89 -11.07 2.46 -10.53
N LEU A 90 -10.28 1.38 -10.65
CA LEU A 90 -10.61 0.13 -9.99
C LEU A 90 -10.60 0.28 -8.46
N ALA A 91 -9.62 0.97 -7.89
CA ALA A 91 -9.60 1.26 -6.45
C ALA A 91 -10.88 2.01 -6.01
N ALA A 92 -11.30 3.00 -6.79
CA ALA A 92 -12.53 3.74 -6.52
C ALA A 92 -13.78 2.85 -6.67
N ALA A 93 -13.83 1.96 -7.65
CA ALA A 93 -14.92 0.99 -7.82
C ALA A 93 -15.05 0.05 -6.60
N LEU A 94 -13.92 -0.49 -6.15
CA LEU A 94 -13.88 -1.37 -4.96
C LEU A 94 -14.26 -0.62 -3.68
N GLN A 95 -13.84 0.63 -3.53
CA GLN A 95 -14.21 1.46 -2.39
C GLN A 95 -15.71 1.77 -2.39
N HIS A 96 -16.25 2.12 -3.56
CA HIS A 96 -17.67 2.45 -3.72
C HIS A 96 -18.59 1.25 -3.45
N THR A 97 -18.12 0.05 -3.77
CA THR A 97 -18.86 -1.21 -3.53
C THR A 97 -18.59 -1.83 -2.15
N GLY A 98 -17.70 -1.25 -1.34
CA GLY A 98 -17.42 -1.67 0.02
C GLY A 98 -16.34 -2.75 0.18
N VAL A 99 -15.69 -3.17 -0.91
CA VAL A 99 -14.54 -4.09 -0.87
C VAL A 99 -13.34 -3.43 -0.21
N ILE A 100 -13.02 -2.21 -0.65
CA ILE A 100 -12.06 -1.36 0.05
C ILE A 100 -12.83 -0.61 1.14
N PRO A 101 -12.39 -0.67 2.41
CA PRO A 101 -13.03 0.09 3.47
C PRO A 101 -13.08 1.59 3.15
N VAL A 102 -14.13 2.24 3.65
CA VAL A 102 -14.27 3.70 3.61
C VAL A 102 -12.99 4.33 4.20
N PRO A 103 -12.50 5.47 3.64
CA PRO A 103 -11.35 6.15 4.21
C PRO A 103 -11.60 6.44 5.69
N ASP A 104 -10.57 6.20 6.51
CA ASP A 104 -10.58 6.63 7.90
C ASP A 104 -10.87 8.15 7.97
N PRO A 105 -11.42 8.69 9.08
CA PRO A 105 -11.62 10.13 9.21
C PRO A 105 -10.28 10.88 9.17
N ASP A 106 -10.33 12.18 8.85
CA ASP A 106 -9.12 13.02 8.87
C ASP A 106 -8.69 13.33 10.30
N THR A 107 -7.91 12.42 10.88
CA THR A 107 -7.39 12.57 12.25
C THR A 107 -6.10 13.35 12.25
N LYS A 108 -6.11 14.48 12.95
CA LYS A 108 -4.91 15.30 13.18
C LYS A 108 -3.92 14.57 14.10
N PRO A 109 -2.60 14.69 13.88
CA PRO A 109 -1.59 14.16 14.80
C PRO A 109 -1.77 14.73 16.21
N SER A 110 -1.57 13.88 17.22
CA SER A 110 -1.48 14.31 18.62
C SER A 110 -0.27 15.23 18.84
N MET A 111 -0.24 15.94 19.98
CA MET A 111 0.91 16.79 20.32
C MET A 111 2.21 15.99 20.44
N ALA A 112 2.16 14.77 21.01
CA ALA A 112 3.32 13.88 21.09
C ALA A 112 3.85 13.52 19.69
N TRP A 113 2.95 13.21 18.75
CA TRP A 113 3.33 12.96 17.36
C TRP A 113 3.93 14.17 16.66
N ARG A 114 3.43 15.38 16.91
CA ARG A 114 4.01 16.61 16.35
C ARG A 114 5.43 16.82 16.86
N LYS A 115 5.63 16.74 18.19
CA LYS A 115 6.97 16.82 18.82
C LYS A 115 7.94 15.79 18.25
N PHE A 116 7.48 14.55 18.05
CA PHE A 116 8.27 13.50 17.42
C PHE A 116 8.64 13.85 15.98
N LEU A 117 7.69 14.33 15.18
CA LEU A 117 7.91 14.71 13.78
C LEU A 117 8.79 15.96 13.63
N ASP A 118 8.84 16.85 14.63
CA ASP A 118 9.74 18.01 14.63
C ASP A 118 11.23 17.61 14.67
N HIS A 119 11.51 16.38 15.11
CA HIS A 119 12.87 15.81 15.09
C HIS A 119 13.22 15.21 13.73
N ALA A 120 12.27 15.16 12.78
CA ALA A 120 12.52 14.65 11.45
C ALA A 120 13.46 15.61 10.69
N PRO A 121 14.62 15.14 10.24
CA PRO A 121 15.63 16.00 9.62
C PRO A 121 15.25 16.53 8.24
N ALA A 122 14.28 15.90 7.58
CA ALA A 122 13.84 16.30 6.26
C ALA A 122 12.32 16.17 6.15
N LYS A 123 11.68 17.18 5.55
CA LYS A 123 10.22 17.24 5.38
C LYS A 123 9.64 16.01 4.67
N HIS A 124 10.40 15.39 3.76
CA HIS A 124 9.96 14.19 3.06
C HIS A 124 9.77 12.98 4.00
N GLN A 125 10.53 12.89 5.10
CA GLN A 125 10.36 11.82 6.09
C GLN A 125 9.05 12.02 6.87
N SER A 126 8.72 13.26 7.21
CA SER A 126 7.44 13.60 7.84
C SER A 126 6.27 13.24 6.93
N TRP A 127 6.35 13.55 5.63
CA TRP A 127 5.31 13.17 4.66
C TRP A 127 5.13 11.67 4.52
N PHE A 128 6.24 10.93 4.54
CA PHE A 128 6.22 9.48 4.48
C PHE A 128 5.53 8.87 5.72
N LEU A 129 5.80 9.45 6.90
CA LEU A 129 5.22 9.02 8.17
C LEU A 129 3.77 9.48 8.37
N SER A 130 3.27 10.52 7.69
CA SER A 130 1.93 11.07 7.90
C SER A 130 0.82 10.02 7.93
N ARG A 131 0.86 9.04 7.02
CA ARG A 131 -0.14 7.96 6.98
C ARG A 131 -0.07 7.06 8.21
N PHE A 132 1.14 6.73 8.67
CA PHE A 132 1.36 5.93 9.87
C PHE A 132 0.97 6.69 11.14
N VAL A 133 1.31 7.98 11.22
CA VAL A 133 0.92 8.86 12.32
C VAL A 133 -0.59 8.98 12.43
N ARG A 134 -1.30 9.13 11.30
CA ARG A 134 -2.76 9.14 11.29
C ARG A 134 -3.34 7.81 11.76
N PHE A 135 -2.80 6.69 11.29
CA PHE A 135 -3.20 5.35 11.72
C PHE A 135 -3.07 5.17 13.25
N CYS A 136 -1.94 5.61 13.81
CA CYS A 136 -1.67 5.56 15.25
C CYS A 136 -2.57 6.54 16.02
N SER A 137 -2.72 7.77 15.53
CA SER A 137 -3.54 8.81 16.18
C SER A 137 -5.01 8.42 16.25
N LEU A 138 -5.56 7.77 15.21
CA LEU A 138 -6.92 7.23 15.23
C LEU A 138 -7.12 6.17 16.32
N ARG A 139 -6.05 5.44 16.65
CA ARG A 139 -6.03 4.39 17.67
C ARG A 139 -5.51 4.87 19.03
N GLN A 140 -5.30 6.18 19.17
CA GLN A 140 -4.72 6.80 20.37
C GLN A 140 -3.37 6.20 20.79
N ILE A 141 -2.57 5.75 19.81
CA ILE A 141 -1.22 5.23 20.02
C ILE A 141 -0.25 6.38 19.88
N GLU A 142 0.52 6.64 20.92
CA GLU A 142 1.59 7.66 20.95
C GLU A 142 2.93 7.08 20.48
N PRO A 143 3.91 7.92 20.05
CA PRO A 143 5.21 7.44 19.57
C PRO A 143 5.92 6.48 20.51
N ALA A 144 5.86 6.71 21.83
CA ALA A 144 6.49 5.86 22.84
C ALA A 144 5.85 4.46 22.96
N ASN A 145 4.59 4.33 22.56
CA ASN A 145 3.80 3.10 22.65
C ASN A 145 3.78 2.32 21.32
N VAL A 146 4.54 2.77 20.33
CA VAL A 146 4.64 2.08 19.04
C VAL A 146 5.48 0.82 19.20
N THR A 147 4.86 -0.34 18.96
CA THR A 147 5.50 -1.65 19.03
C THR A 147 5.48 -2.35 17.67
N ASP A 148 6.22 -3.44 17.51
CA ASP A 148 6.16 -4.27 16.30
C ASP A 148 4.75 -4.81 16.03
N ALA A 149 3.92 -4.99 17.06
CA ALA A 149 2.53 -5.38 16.88
C ALA A 149 1.73 -4.27 16.16
N VAL A 150 1.92 -3.00 16.54
CA VAL A 150 1.29 -1.84 15.88
C VAL A 150 1.70 -1.77 14.40
N VAL A 151 2.96 -2.09 14.10
CA VAL A 151 3.49 -2.13 12.74
C VAL A 151 2.84 -3.25 11.92
N ARG A 152 2.60 -4.42 12.50
CA ARG A 152 1.85 -5.50 11.85
C ARG A 152 0.39 -5.11 11.61
N ASP A 153 -0.25 -4.48 12.57
CA ASP A 153 -1.64 -4.02 12.41
C ASP A 153 -1.75 -2.95 11.33
N PHE A 154 -0.76 -2.06 11.25
CA PHE A 154 -0.64 -1.09 10.17
C PHE A 154 -0.50 -1.78 8.82
N ARG A 155 0.30 -2.85 8.72
CA ARG A 155 0.41 -3.66 7.51
C ARG A 155 -0.95 -4.25 7.10
N THR A 156 -1.66 -4.90 8.02
CA THR A 156 -3.00 -5.47 7.76
C THR A 156 -3.97 -4.39 7.30
N TRP A 157 -3.92 -3.21 7.93
CA TRP A 157 -4.74 -2.07 7.54
C TRP A 157 -4.45 -1.57 6.12
N LEU A 158 -3.17 -1.52 5.71
CA LEU A 158 -2.75 -1.19 4.34
C LEU A 158 -3.13 -2.29 3.35
N ASP A 159 -2.99 -3.56 3.74
CA ASP A 159 -3.29 -4.72 2.90
C ASP A 159 -4.75 -4.71 2.42
N ALA A 160 -5.68 -4.28 3.27
CA ALA A 160 -7.09 -4.14 2.93
C ALA A 160 -7.44 -2.90 2.08
N ARG A 161 -6.50 -1.97 1.85
CA ARG A 161 -6.82 -0.63 1.30
C ARG A 161 -6.04 -0.25 0.04
N ILE A 162 -4.82 -0.75 -0.13
CA ILE A 162 -3.90 -0.24 -1.15
C ILE A 162 -3.80 -1.20 -2.32
N LEU A 163 -4.11 -0.74 -3.53
CA LEU A 163 -3.86 -1.47 -4.79
C LEU A 163 -2.54 -1.09 -5.48
N THR A 164 -1.95 0.06 -5.17
CA THR A 164 -0.83 0.64 -5.92
C THR A 164 0.54 0.23 -5.38
N ASN A 165 0.77 0.47 -4.10
CA ASN A 165 2.05 0.22 -3.44
C ASN A 165 2.03 -1.12 -2.71
N ASP A 166 3.18 -1.76 -2.60
CA ASP A 166 3.35 -2.95 -1.77
C ASP A 166 3.35 -2.56 -0.28
N PRO A 167 2.36 -3.00 0.53
CA PRO A 167 2.30 -2.70 1.95
C PRO A 167 3.53 -3.16 2.72
N LYS A 168 4.17 -4.26 2.32
CA LYS A 168 5.41 -4.72 2.95
C LYS A 168 6.53 -3.68 2.82
N LYS A 169 6.66 -3.10 1.62
CA LYS A 169 7.64 -2.04 1.37
C LYS A 169 7.29 -0.77 2.14
N VAL A 170 6.03 -0.35 2.13
CA VAL A 170 5.57 0.83 2.88
C VAL A 170 5.91 0.69 4.36
N VAL A 171 5.57 -0.45 4.97
CA VAL A 171 5.82 -0.73 6.38
C VAL A 171 7.31 -0.76 6.71
N LYS A 172 8.12 -1.38 5.85
CA LYS A 172 9.58 -1.41 6.00
C LYS A 172 10.16 0.01 5.98
N ASP A 173 9.79 0.80 4.97
CA ASP A 173 10.26 2.17 4.82
C ASP A 173 9.77 3.05 6.01
N THR A 174 8.59 2.75 6.59
CA THR A 174 8.05 3.42 7.78
C THR A 174 8.90 3.12 9.01
N ALA A 175 9.19 1.85 9.27
CA ALA A 175 10.01 1.44 10.41
C ALA A 175 11.44 2.02 10.31
N VAL A 176 12.02 2.05 9.10
CA VAL A 176 13.32 2.69 8.86
C VAL A 176 13.29 4.18 9.16
N ALA A 177 12.29 4.91 8.66
CA ALA A 177 12.16 6.35 8.91
C ALA A 177 11.91 6.65 10.39
N PHE A 178 11.07 5.87 11.06
CA PHE A 178 10.78 6.01 12.49
C PHE A 178 12.05 5.81 13.34
N ASN A 179 12.78 4.72 13.10
CA ASN A 179 14.04 4.43 13.79
C ASN A 179 15.12 5.47 13.51
N ALA A 180 15.17 6.04 12.30
CA ALA A 180 16.13 7.08 11.96
C ALA A 180 15.92 8.35 12.80
N ILE A 181 14.67 8.74 13.04
CA ILE A 181 14.33 9.88 13.91
C ILE A 181 14.78 9.60 15.35
N ILE A 182 14.43 8.43 15.91
CA ILE A 182 14.80 8.03 17.28
C ILE A 182 16.31 8.09 17.47
N LYS A 183 17.07 7.43 16.58
CA LYS A 183 18.54 7.36 16.67
C LYS A 183 19.19 8.73 16.58
N ARG A 184 18.68 9.59 15.70
CA ARG A 184 19.26 10.93 15.48
C ARG A 184 18.99 11.86 16.65
N ALA A 185 17.79 11.82 17.21
CA ALA A 185 17.40 12.70 18.30
C ALA A 185 17.74 12.13 19.69
N GLY A 186 18.22 10.89 19.78
CA GLY A 186 18.55 10.25 21.06
C GLY A 186 17.33 10.02 21.94
N LEU A 187 16.17 9.72 21.33
CA LEU A 187 14.92 9.52 22.06
C LEU A 187 14.93 8.17 22.78
N ASP A 188 14.44 8.15 24.01
CA ASP A 188 14.19 6.91 24.77
C ASP A 188 12.86 6.27 24.34
N ILE A 189 12.82 5.82 23.09
CA ILE A 189 11.67 5.15 22.48
C ILE A 189 12.15 3.81 21.90
N PRO A 190 11.42 2.70 22.10
CA PRO A 190 11.78 1.42 21.52
C PRO A 190 11.95 1.48 20.00
N LEU A 191 13.05 0.90 19.49
CA LEU A 191 13.28 0.77 18.06
C LEU A 191 12.41 -0.36 17.50
N LEU A 192 11.84 -0.12 16.32
CA LEU A 192 11.06 -1.10 15.59
C LEU A 192 11.96 -2.15 14.91
N ALA A 193 11.50 -3.39 14.85
CA ALA A 193 12.17 -4.43 14.09
C ALA A 193 12.14 -4.08 12.59
N THR A 194 13.32 -4.06 11.96
CA THR A 194 13.44 -3.89 10.51
C THR A 194 14.05 -5.16 9.92
N THR A 195 13.37 -5.80 8.97
CA THR A 195 13.98 -6.91 8.23
C THR A 195 15.19 -6.38 7.48
N LEU A 196 16.37 -6.91 7.79
CA LEU A 196 17.61 -6.60 7.09
C LEU A 196 17.40 -6.82 5.58
N SER A 197 17.98 -5.92 4.78
CA SER A 197 17.97 -6.07 3.34
C SER A 197 18.69 -7.37 2.96
N SER A 198 18.04 -8.25 2.20
CA SER A 198 18.68 -9.44 1.59
C SER A 198 19.65 -9.08 0.47
N ARG A 199 19.85 -7.79 0.17
CA ARG A 199 20.91 -7.37 -0.75
C ARG A 199 22.24 -7.79 -0.14
N HIS A 200 22.92 -8.72 -0.80
CA HIS A 200 24.34 -8.96 -0.63
C HIS A 200 25.07 -7.66 -1.02
N LEU A 201 25.25 -6.77 -0.05
CA LEU A 201 26.18 -5.67 -0.20
C LEU A 201 27.56 -6.31 -0.23
N ALA A 202 28.28 -6.15 -1.34
CA ALA A 202 29.68 -6.54 -1.40
C ALA A 202 30.38 -5.91 -0.20
N ARG A 203 30.99 -6.74 0.66
CA ARG A 203 31.82 -6.23 1.75
C ARG A 203 32.96 -5.43 1.14
N ARG A 204 33.54 -4.49 1.90
CA ARG A 204 34.76 -3.80 1.47
C ARG A 204 35.82 -4.85 1.10
N LEU A 205 36.59 -4.57 0.04
CA LEU A 205 37.50 -5.56 -0.52
C LEU A 205 38.58 -6.02 0.49
N ASP A 206 38.92 -5.12 1.43
CA ASP A 206 39.80 -5.35 2.59
C ASP A 206 39.28 -6.38 3.61
N THR A 207 37.98 -6.72 3.53
CA THR A 207 37.31 -7.63 4.45
C THR A 207 37.34 -9.08 3.94
N TYR A 208 37.78 -9.32 2.69
CA TYR A 208 37.92 -10.67 2.15
C TYR A 208 39.27 -11.29 2.55
N PRO A 209 39.35 -12.62 2.73
CA PRO A 209 40.61 -13.30 3.01
C PRO A 209 41.66 -12.99 1.94
N ALA A 210 42.93 -12.87 2.34
CA ALA A 210 44.04 -12.55 1.44
C ALA A 210 44.19 -13.53 0.25
N SER A 211 43.66 -14.76 0.37
CA SER A 211 43.61 -15.74 -0.72
C SER A 211 42.79 -15.26 -1.93
N LEU A 212 41.78 -14.41 -1.72
CA LEU A 212 40.94 -13.84 -2.77
C LEU A 212 41.59 -12.62 -3.46
N GLY A 213 42.54 -11.95 -2.79
CA GLY A 213 43.30 -10.82 -3.36
C GLY A 213 44.49 -11.22 -4.23
N ARG A 214 44.97 -12.47 -4.13
CA ARG A 214 46.17 -12.94 -4.85
C ARG A 214 45.98 -13.14 -6.36
N HIS A 215 44.74 -13.26 -6.83
CA HIS A 215 44.47 -13.46 -8.27
C HIS A 215 44.68 -12.20 -9.13
N ARG A 216 44.91 -11.03 -8.53
CA ARG A 216 45.20 -9.79 -9.26
C ARG A 216 46.63 -9.72 -9.82
N ALA A 217 47.58 -10.44 -9.23
CA ALA A 217 48.99 -10.36 -9.62
C ALA A 217 49.33 -11.08 -10.95
N LEU A 218 48.38 -11.77 -11.59
CA LEU A 218 48.59 -12.50 -12.84
C LEU A 218 48.08 -11.76 -14.09
N LEU A 219 47.56 -10.54 -13.96
CA LEU A 219 47.05 -9.74 -15.09
C LEU A 219 47.83 -8.43 -15.32
N GLU A 220 48.85 -8.14 -14.52
CA GLU A 220 49.73 -6.98 -14.68
C GLU A 220 51.17 -7.49 -14.88
N THR A 221 51.44 -8.13 -16.02
CA THR A 221 52.80 -8.36 -16.52
C THR A 221 52.90 -7.72 -17.91
N PRO A 222 53.53 -6.54 -18.06
CA PRO A 222 53.90 -6.06 -19.39
C PRO A 222 55.05 -6.91 -19.93
N ALA A 223 55.00 -7.18 -21.24
CA ALA A 223 56.06 -7.84 -21.99
C ALA A 223 57.36 -7.02 -22.02
#